data_AF-A0A3A8W157-F1
#
_entry.id   AF-A0A3A8W157-F1
#
_cell.length_a   1.000
_cell.length_b   1.000
_cell.length_c   1.000
_cell.angle_alpha   90.00
_cell.angle_beta   90.00
_cell.angle_gamma   90.00
#
_symmetry.space_group_name_H-M   'P 1'
#
loop_
_entity.id
_entity.type
_entity.pdbx_description
1 polymer ?
#
loop_
_entity_poly.entity_id
_entity_poly.type
_entity_poly.pdbx_seq_one_letter_code
_entity_poly.pdbx_strand_id
1 'polypeptide(L)'
;MAGKSRKDHRGRVLPPNVSQKPDRRYIWRKVIDGRQYVLTDNDLNGLKKKIVNKESEIQNGIYSAPAKITLNEWFYKWMDVYKSNLKVTTRENYFTGWKNYVKDSQLGNMQISKIKRMHLVELYKELSEEKGLATATVHNVHDV
;
A
#
# COMPACT_ATOMS: atom_id res chain seq x y z
N MET A 1 -8.95 33.45 -15.89
CA MET A 1 -10.42 33.63 -15.91
C MET A 1 -11.04 32.62 -14.94
N ALA A 2 -11.63 33.08 -13.83
CA ALA A 2 -12.31 32.18 -12.89
C ALA A 2 -13.61 31.67 -13.54
N GLY A 3 -13.64 30.38 -13.91
CA GLY A 3 -14.81 29.77 -14.55
C GLY A 3 -16.04 29.85 -13.63
N LYS A 4 -17.19 30.25 -14.19
CA LYS A 4 -18.48 30.29 -13.49
C LYS A 4 -18.70 29.01 -12.67
N SER A 5 -18.80 29.15 -11.35
CA SER A 5 -19.06 28.05 -10.44
C SER A 5 -20.43 27.42 -10.75
N ARG A 6 -20.46 26.11 -11.01
CA ARG A 6 -21.69 25.37 -11.28
C ARG A 6 -22.56 25.35 -10.02
N LYS A 7 -23.86 25.57 -10.18
CA LYS A 7 -24.82 25.56 -9.07
C LYS A 7 -25.80 24.39 -9.20
N ASP A 8 -26.26 23.87 -8.07
CA ASP A 8 -27.35 22.88 -8.02
C ASP A 8 -28.73 23.55 -8.21
N HIS A 9 -29.80 22.74 -8.27
CA HIS A 9 -31.19 23.22 -8.35
C HIS A 9 -31.57 24.13 -7.15
N ARG A 10 -30.85 24.02 -6.02
CA ARG A 10 -31.05 24.81 -4.80
C ARG A 10 -30.15 26.06 -4.76
N GLY A 11 -29.42 26.38 -5.83
CA GLY A 11 -28.52 27.52 -5.94
C GLY A 11 -27.18 27.39 -5.21
N ARG A 12 -26.85 26.22 -4.64
CA ARG A 12 -25.59 25.94 -3.95
C ARG A 12 -24.47 25.73 -4.97
N VAL A 13 -23.30 26.30 -4.70
CA VAL A 13 -22.11 26.10 -5.52
C VAL A 13 -21.59 24.67 -5.35
N LEU A 14 -21.40 23.97 -6.46
CA LEU A 14 -20.88 22.62 -6.51
C LEU A 14 -19.34 22.61 -6.50
N PRO A 15 -18.72 21.66 -5.80
CA PRO A 15 -17.27 21.45 -5.84
C PRO A 15 -16.77 21.10 -7.26
N PRO A 16 -15.45 21.21 -7.51
CA PRO A 16 -14.84 20.78 -8.77
C PRO A 16 -15.20 19.34 -9.11
N ASN A 17 -15.34 19.05 -10.40
CA ASN A 17 -15.67 17.71 -10.91
C ASN A 17 -17.03 17.14 -10.45
N VAL A 18 -17.85 17.92 -9.74
CA VAL A 18 -19.22 17.56 -9.34
C VAL A 18 -20.24 18.27 -10.24
N SER A 19 -21.31 17.56 -10.58
CA SER A 19 -22.50 18.10 -11.25
C SER A 19 -23.76 17.44 -10.69
N GLN A 20 -24.92 18.05 -10.93
CA GLN A 20 -26.21 17.46 -10.61
C GLN A 20 -26.89 16.99 -11.89
N LYS A 21 -27.41 15.76 -11.87
CA LYS A 21 -28.20 15.17 -12.96
C LYS A 21 -29.63 15.75 -12.96
N PRO A 22 -30.38 15.61 -14.08
CA PRO A 22 -31.78 16.02 -14.14
C PRO A 22 -32.67 15.36 -13.07
N ASP A 23 -32.32 14.12 -12.68
CA ASP A 23 -32.99 13.36 -11.61
C ASP A 23 -32.61 13.80 -10.18
N ARG A 24 -31.92 14.95 -10.04
CA ARG A 24 -31.43 15.56 -8.80
C ARG A 24 -30.28 14.83 -8.09
N ARG A 25 -29.80 13.70 -8.61
CA ARG A 25 -28.61 13.02 -8.06
C ARG A 25 -27.33 13.78 -8.38
N TYR A 26 -26.39 13.76 -7.46
CA TYR A 26 -25.06 14.32 -7.66
C TYR A 26 -24.14 13.28 -8.28
N ILE A 27 -23.31 13.73 -9.23
CA ILE A 27 -22.31 12.90 -9.91
C ILE A 27 -20.96 13.60 -9.86
N TRP A 28 -19.93 12.83 -9.51
CA TRP A 28 -18.53 13.23 -9.58
C TRP A 28 -17.83 12.47 -10.69
N ARG A 29 -17.02 13.15 -11.50
CA ARG A 29 -16.26 12.56 -12.61
C ARG A 29 -14.85 13.11 -12.62
N LYS A 30 -13.84 12.24 -12.51
CA LYS A 30 -12.43 12.63 -12.56
C LYS A 30 -11.63 11.60 -13.35
N VAL A 31 -10.70 12.07 -14.16
CA VAL A 31 -9.72 11.23 -14.83
C VAL A 31 -8.41 11.33 -14.05
N ILE A 32 -7.84 10.18 -13.70
CA ILE A 32 -6.53 10.06 -13.02
C ILE A 32 -5.77 8.96 -13.77
N ASP A 33 -4.55 9.26 -14.22
CA ASP A 33 -3.67 8.33 -14.94
C ASP A 33 -4.35 7.61 -16.12
N GLY A 34 -5.14 8.34 -16.91
CA GLY A 34 -5.86 7.80 -18.07
C GLY A 34 -7.09 6.95 -17.73
N ARG A 35 -7.39 6.70 -16.45
CA ARG A 35 -8.61 5.99 -16.01
C ARG A 35 -9.68 6.96 -15.54
N GLN A 36 -10.90 6.76 -16.01
CA GLN A 36 -12.05 7.58 -15.64
C GLN A 36 -12.78 6.99 -14.43
N TYR A 37 -12.95 7.80 -13.39
CA TYR A 37 -13.71 7.46 -12.18
C TYR A 37 -15.02 8.23 -12.14
N VAL A 38 -16.11 7.51 -11.86
CA VAL A 38 -17.47 8.09 -11.76
C VAL A 38 -18.11 7.65 -10.46
N LEU A 39 -18.55 8.60 -9.65
CA LEU A 39 -19.28 8.36 -8.40
C LEU A 39 -20.62 9.07 -8.43
N THR A 40 -21.66 8.46 -7.86
CA THR A 40 -23.00 9.06 -7.77
C THR A 40 -23.59 8.92 -6.39
N ASP A 41 -24.35 9.93 -5.97
CA ASP A 41 -25.12 9.91 -4.72
C ASP A 41 -26.38 10.79 -4.82
N ASN A 42 -27.38 10.51 -3.98
CA ASN A 42 -28.58 11.34 -3.86
C ASN A 42 -28.30 12.59 -3.01
N ASP A 43 -27.32 12.53 -2.11
CA ASP A 43 -26.93 13.65 -1.24
C ASP A 43 -25.51 14.15 -1.54
N LEU A 44 -25.33 15.47 -1.46
CA LEU A 44 -24.05 16.12 -1.74
C LEU A 44 -23.00 15.79 -0.67
N ASN A 45 -23.39 15.67 0.61
CA ASN A 45 -22.45 15.31 1.67
C ASN A 45 -22.09 13.82 1.60
N GLY A 46 -23.05 12.96 1.27
CA GLY A 46 -22.80 11.56 0.94
C GLY A 46 -21.78 11.40 -0.19
N LEU A 47 -21.96 12.17 -1.28
CA LEU A 47 -21.00 12.18 -2.39
C LEU A 47 -19.61 12.66 -1.94
N LYS A 48 -19.51 13.74 -1.14
CA LYS A 48 -18.23 14.23 -0.63
C LYS A 48 -17.46 13.16 0.15
N LYS A 49 -18.14 12.41 1.04
CA LYS A 49 -17.52 11.29 1.77
C LYS A 49 -17.00 10.21 0.82
N LYS A 50 -17.79 9.84 -0.19
CA LYS A 50 -17.35 8.87 -1.22
C LYS A 50 -16.16 9.37 -2.02
N ILE A 51 -16.11 10.67 -2.35
CA ILE A 51 -14.96 11.28 -3.05
C ILE A 51 -13.71 11.16 -2.19
N VAL A 52 -13.76 11.57 -0.92
CA VAL A 52 -12.59 11.48 -0.01
C VAL A 52 -12.09 10.05 0.11
N ASN A 53 -13.00 9.09 0.31
CA ASN A 53 -12.62 7.68 0.38
C ASN A 53 -12.00 7.19 -0.94
N LYS A 54 -12.59 7.53 -2.09
CA LYS A 54 -12.07 7.12 -3.40
C LYS A 54 -10.73 7.78 -3.71
N GLU A 55 -10.55 9.05 -3.39
CA GLU A 55 -9.27 9.74 -3.56
C GLU A 55 -8.19 9.15 -2.64
N SER A 56 -8.55 8.79 -1.40
CA SER A 56 -7.68 8.03 -0.51
C SER A 56 -7.35 6.64 -1.08
N GLU A 57 -8.33 5.90 -1.61
CA GLU A 57 -8.11 4.61 -2.28
C GLU A 57 -7.22 4.74 -3.52
N ILE A 58 -7.31 5.84 -4.27
CA ILE A 58 -6.48 6.07 -5.45
C ILE A 58 -5.07 6.49 -5.04
N GLN A 59 -4.92 7.38 -4.05
CA GLN A 59 -3.60 7.72 -3.49
C GLN A 59 -2.92 6.50 -2.88
N ASN A 60 -3.67 5.69 -2.14
CA ASN A 60 -3.22 4.40 -1.61
C ASN A 60 -3.02 3.37 -2.73
N GLY A 61 -3.80 3.46 -3.81
CA GLY A 61 -3.83 2.54 -4.96
C GLY A 61 -2.72 2.78 -5.98
N ILE A 62 -2.20 4.02 -6.07
CA ILE A 62 -0.91 4.33 -6.71
C ILE A 62 0.22 3.62 -5.95
N TYR A 63 0.05 3.39 -4.65
CA TYR A 63 0.86 2.51 -3.82
C TYR A 63 0.34 1.05 -3.73
N SER A 64 -0.81 0.73 -4.33
CA SER A 64 -1.55 -0.51 -4.06
C SER A 64 -2.48 -0.90 -5.22
N ALA A 65 -1.90 -1.45 -6.29
CA ALA A 65 -2.22 -2.87 -6.44
C ALA A 65 -1.47 -3.51 -5.28
N PRO A 66 -2.13 -4.17 -4.29
CA PRO A 66 -1.38 -4.91 -3.29
C PRO A 66 -0.56 -5.86 -4.11
N ALA A 67 0.73 -5.57 -4.25
CA ALA A 67 1.60 -6.41 -5.04
C ALA A 67 1.38 -7.78 -4.42
N LYS A 68 0.88 -8.74 -5.20
CA LYS A 68 0.73 -10.13 -4.76
C LYS A 68 2.10 -10.76 -4.44
N ILE A 69 3.13 -9.93 -4.43
CA ILE A 69 4.48 -10.20 -4.05
C ILE A 69 4.51 -10.63 -2.59
N THR A 70 5.10 -11.79 -2.41
CA THR A 70 5.49 -12.31 -1.11
C THR A 70 6.67 -11.51 -0.58
N LEU A 71 6.92 -11.62 0.73
CA LEU A 71 8.11 -11.03 1.34
C LEU A 71 9.39 -11.55 0.69
N ASN A 72 9.43 -12.83 0.32
CA ASN A 72 10.54 -13.45 -0.42
C ASN A 72 10.81 -12.78 -1.76
N GLU A 73 9.79 -12.67 -2.61
CA GLU A 73 9.93 -12.04 -3.93
C GLU A 73 10.35 -10.57 -3.80
N TRP A 74 9.85 -9.86 -2.78
CA TRP A 74 10.26 -8.50 -2.51
C TRP A 74 11.71 -8.41 -2.05
N PHE A 75 12.19 -9.32 -1.19
CA PHE A 75 13.58 -9.36 -0.75
C PHE A 75 14.54 -9.46 -1.93
N TYR A 76 14.28 -10.38 -2.88
CA TYR A 76 15.13 -10.50 -4.07
C TYR A 76 15.10 -9.23 -4.93
N LYS A 77 13.93 -8.62 -5.12
CA LYS A 77 13.79 -7.35 -5.83
C LYS A 77 14.51 -6.22 -5.10
N TRP A 78 14.45 -6.18 -3.77
CA TRP A 78 15.10 -5.17 -2.97
C TRP A 78 16.62 -5.29 -3.03
N MET A 79 17.13 -6.53 -2.97
CA MET A 79 18.55 -6.82 -3.14
C MET A 79 19.08 -6.37 -4.50
N ASP A 80 18.30 -6.53 -5.55
CA ASP A 80 18.67 -6.15 -6.92
C ASP A 80 18.57 -4.64 -7.17
N VAL A 81 17.46 -4.02 -6.78
CA VAL A 81 17.17 -2.61 -7.10
C VAL A 81 17.86 -1.64 -6.15
N TYR A 82 17.83 -1.92 -4.84
CA TYR A 82 18.23 -0.96 -3.81
C TYR A 82 19.58 -1.28 -3.17
N LYS A 83 20.06 -2.53 -3.29
CA LYS A 83 21.30 -3.01 -2.69
C LYS A 83 22.32 -3.54 -3.72
N SER A 84 22.21 -3.11 -4.97
CA SER A 84 23.12 -3.48 -6.06
C SER A 84 24.59 -3.14 -5.78
N ASN A 85 24.85 -2.03 -5.07
CA ASN A 85 26.21 -1.52 -4.79
C ASN A 85 26.85 -2.07 -3.50
N LEU A 86 26.29 -3.12 -2.88
CA LEU A 86 26.89 -3.71 -1.68
C LEU A 86 28.20 -4.45 -2.00
N LYS A 87 29.12 -4.46 -1.02
CA LYS A 87 30.27 -5.36 -1.04
C LYS A 87 29.78 -6.82 -1.11
N VAL A 88 30.52 -7.66 -1.83
CA VAL A 88 30.19 -9.08 -2.05
C VAL A 88 29.91 -9.80 -0.73
N THR A 89 30.76 -9.62 0.27
CA THR A 89 30.61 -10.25 1.59
C THR A 89 29.34 -9.81 2.32
N THR A 90 28.99 -8.52 2.26
CA THR A 90 27.74 -8.01 2.86
C THR A 90 26.52 -8.57 2.15
N ARG A 91 26.58 -8.66 0.81
CA ARG A 91 25.52 -9.27 0.01
C ARG A 91 25.34 -10.74 0.39
N GLU A 92 26.41 -11.51 0.44
CA GLU A 92 26.38 -12.92 0.84
C GLU A 92 25.82 -13.12 2.25
N ASN A 93 26.19 -12.27 3.20
CA ASN A 93 25.64 -12.30 4.56
C ASN A 93 24.13 -12.08 4.58
N TYR A 94 23.63 -11.10 3.83
CA TYR A 94 22.18 -10.84 3.73
C TYR A 94 21.43 -12.03 3.12
N PHE A 95 21.94 -12.60 2.02
CA PHE A 95 21.33 -13.77 1.41
C PHE A 95 21.36 -15.00 2.33
N THR A 96 22.46 -15.20 3.06
CA THR A 96 22.62 -16.31 3.99
C THR A 96 21.67 -16.17 5.17
N GLY A 97 21.59 -14.99 5.78
CA GLY A 97 20.63 -14.70 6.86
C GLY A 97 19.19 -14.90 6.39
N TRP A 98 18.85 -14.35 5.22
CA TRP A 98 17.51 -14.52 4.67
C TRP A 98 17.16 -15.99 4.41
N LYS A 99 18.07 -16.74 3.77
CA LYS A 99 17.88 -18.16 3.47
C LYS A 99 17.68 -18.99 4.74
N ASN A 100 18.46 -18.74 5.79
CA ASN A 100 18.45 -19.56 7.00
C ASN A 100 17.25 -19.26 7.92
N TYR A 101 16.76 -18.01 7.91
CA TYR A 101 15.86 -17.53 8.95
C TYR A 101 14.50 -17.04 8.44
N VAL A 102 14.42 -16.48 7.23
CA VAL A 102 13.18 -15.83 6.74
C VAL A 102 12.56 -16.59 5.57
N LYS A 103 13.37 -17.13 4.66
CA LYS A 103 12.92 -17.70 3.38
C LYS A 103 11.84 -18.78 3.54
N ASP A 104 12.09 -19.75 4.39
CA ASP A 104 11.20 -20.90 4.58
C ASP A 104 10.20 -20.69 5.73
N SER A 105 10.22 -19.50 6.36
CA SER A 105 9.26 -19.15 7.40
C SER A 105 7.89 -18.82 6.81
N GLN A 106 6.85 -18.87 7.65
CA GLN A 106 5.51 -18.42 7.26
C GLN A 106 5.51 -16.95 6.83
N LEU A 107 6.37 -16.12 7.42
CA LEU A 107 6.51 -14.70 7.09
C LEU A 107 7.08 -14.50 5.69
N GLY A 108 8.13 -15.25 5.31
CA GLY A 108 8.77 -15.16 3.99
C GLY A 108 7.82 -15.42 2.83
N ASN A 109 6.92 -16.39 3.00
CA ASN A 109 5.91 -16.77 2.01
C ASN A 109 4.62 -15.91 2.08
N MET A 110 4.53 -15.00 3.06
CA MET A 110 3.36 -14.14 3.22
C MET A 110 3.40 -12.99 2.23
N GLN A 111 2.24 -12.64 1.67
CA GLN A 111 2.08 -11.41 0.91
C GLN A 111 2.34 -10.20 1.81
N ILE A 112 3.12 -9.22 1.33
CA ILE A 112 3.47 -8.03 2.11
C ILE A 112 2.23 -7.31 2.65
N SER A 113 1.17 -7.23 1.85
CA SER A 113 -0.09 -6.62 2.24
C SER A 113 -0.79 -7.32 3.43
N LYS A 114 -0.43 -8.56 3.74
CA LYS A 114 -0.99 -9.36 4.83
C LYS A 114 -0.08 -9.40 6.06
N ILE A 115 1.16 -8.92 5.96
CA ILE A 115 2.10 -8.93 7.07
C ILE A 115 1.66 -7.93 8.14
N LYS A 116 1.62 -8.40 9.38
CA LYS A 116 1.28 -7.63 10.58
C LYS A 116 2.42 -7.74 11.57
N ARG A 117 2.47 -6.82 12.54
CA ARG A 117 3.46 -6.82 13.62
C ARG A 117 3.53 -8.17 14.36
N MET A 118 2.39 -8.83 14.56
CA MET A 118 2.31 -10.15 15.20
C MET A 118 3.19 -11.20 14.51
N HIS A 119 3.16 -11.26 13.17
CA HIS A 119 3.96 -12.23 12.42
C HIS A 119 5.48 -11.98 12.54
N LEU A 120 5.91 -10.72 12.76
CA LEU A 120 7.30 -10.40 13.04
C LEU A 120 7.73 -10.86 14.43
N VAL A 121 6.86 -10.66 15.43
CA VAL A 121 7.10 -11.11 16.81
C VAL A 121 7.16 -12.64 16.88
N GLU A 122 6.27 -13.33 16.18
CA GLU A 122 6.28 -14.79 16.06
C GLU A 122 7.60 -15.30 15.47
N LEU A 123 8.07 -14.68 14.37
CA LEU A 123 9.37 -15.02 13.79
C LEU A 123 10.52 -14.82 14.79
N TYR A 124 10.58 -13.68 15.47
CA TYR A 124 11.67 -13.44 16.43
C TYR A 124 11.62 -14.39 17.62
N LYS A 125 10.42 -14.77 18.06
CA LYS A 125 10.24 -15.76 19.11
C LYS A 125 10.75 -17.13 18.66
N GLU A 126 10.40 -17.57 17.45
CA GLU A 126 10.91 -18.82 16.86
C GLU A 126 12.46 -18.80 16.81
N LEU A 127 13.04 -17.71 16.31
CA LEU A 127 14.49 -17.57 16.16
C LEU A 127 15.23 -17.58 17.51
N SER A 128 14.67 -16.91 18.53
CA SER A 128 15.30 -16.79 19.85
C SER A 128 15.05 -18.00 20.74
N GLU A 129 13.83 -18.50 20.81
CA GLU A 129 13.42 -19.52 21.78
C GLU A 129 13.53 -20.93 21.21
N GLU A 130 13.14 -21.15 19.96
CA GLU A 130 13.14 -22.50 19.37
C GLU A 130 14.49 -22.84 18.73
N LYS A 131 15.09 -21.88 18.02
CA LYS A 131 16.42 -22.05 17.41
C LYS A 131 17.58 -21.65 18.32
N GLY A 132 17.29 -21.06 19.48
CA GLY A 132 18.29 -20.68 20.48
C GLY A 132 19.36 -19.69 19.97
N LEU A 133 19.01 -18.85 18.99
CA LEU A 133 19.97 -17.94 18.38
C LEU A 133 20.31 -16.78 19.30
N ALA A 134 21.56 -16.34 19.27
CA ALA A 134 22.01 -15.17 20.01
C ALA A 134 21.25 -13.92 19.57
N THR A 135 20.97 -13.01 20.51
CA THR A 135 20.26 -11.74 20.26
C THR A 135 20.86 -10.94 19.11
N ALA A 136 22.19 -10.92 18.99
CA ALA A 136 22.88 -10.25 17.89
C ALA A 136 22.53 -10.85 16.51
N THR A 137 22.31 -12.16 16.43
CA THR A 137 21.91 -12.82 15.18
C THR A 137 20.47 -12.48 14.83
N VAL A 138 19.58 -12.45 15.81
CA VAL A 138 18.18 -12.01 15.60
C VAL A 138 18.13 -10.55 15.15
N HIS A 139 18.98 -9.69 15.73
CA HIS A 139 19.11 -8.30 15.30
C HIS A 139 19.59 -8.17 13.85
N ASN A 140 20.58 -8.97 13.45
CA ASN A 140 21.02 -9.00 12.05
C ASN A 140 19.90 -9.42 11.09
N VAL A 141 18.97 -10.29 11.51
CA VAL A 141 17.79 -10.66 10.70
C VAL A 141 16.79 -9.50 10.61
N HIS A 142 16.68 -8.67 11.64
CA HIS A 142 15.83 -7.48 11.64
C HIS A 142 16.35 -6.38 10.70
N ASP A 143 17.67 -6.26 10.59
CA ASP A 143 18.34 -5.20 9.81
C ASP A 143 18.39 -5.48 8.29
N VAL A 144 18.06 -6.71 7.89
CA VAL A 144 18.00 -7.17 6.48
C VAL A 144 16.62 -6.91 5.90
#